data_AF-G7EDC1-F1
#
_entry.id   AF-G7EDC1-F1
#
_cell.length_a   1.000
_cell.length_b   1.000
_cell.length_c   1.000
_cell.angle_alpha   90.00
_cell.angle_beta   90.00
_cell.angle_gamma   90.00
#
_symmetry.space_group_name_H-M   'P 1'
#
loop_
_entity.id
_entity.type
_entity.pdbx_description
1 polymer ?
#
loop_
_entity_poly.entity_id
_entity_poly.type
_entity_poly.pdbx_seq_one_letter_code
_entity_poly.pdbx_strand_id
1 'polypeptide(L)'
;MYQESSFKHDAAPPMEYFLWIIPTGRASDAYGYSQAKTPTWSDYIRETGNNGADRDDFDDAIDFMAWFVYKTHKVNSISKWDAYAQYLNYHEGWGGYKRGTYKKKSG
;
A
#
# COMPACT_ATOMS: atom_id res chain seq x y z
N MET A 1 -25.40 -41.69 -20.97
CA MET A 1 -26.16 -40.45 -21.20
C MET A 1 -25.20 -39.29 -21.03
N TYR A 2 -25.07 -38.50 -22.10
CA TYR A 2 -24.30 -37.25 -22.20
C TYR A 2 -25.20 -36.06 -21.86
N GLN A 3 -24.59 -34.88 -21.60
CA GLN A 3 -25.13 -33.54 -21.23
C GLN A 3 -25.31 -33.27 -19.72
N GLU A 4 -25.01 -32.07 -19.17
CA GLU A 4 -24.13 -30.95 -19.52
C GLU A 4 -24.07 -30.00 -18.29
N SER A 5 -22.96 -29.28 -18.14
CA SER A 5 -22.84 -27.94 -17.53
C SER A 5 -23.57 -27.64 -16.21
N SER A 6 -22.81 -27.66 -15.09
CA SER A 6 -23.01 -26.69 -14.00
C SER A 6 -21.77 -25.82 -13.89
N PHE A 7 -21.71 -24.85 -14.79
CA PHE A 7 -20.78 -23.73 -14.77
C PHE A 7 -21.03 -22.90 -13.51
N LYS A 8 -20.38 -23.23 -12.39
CA LYS A 8 -20.24 -22.31 -11.25
C LYS A 8 -19.07 -21.38 -11.55
N HIS A 9 -19.36 -20.37 -12.35
CA HIS A 9 -18.48 -19.22 -12.57
C HIS A 9 -18.57 -18.31 -11.35
N ASP A 10 -17.82 -18.63 -10.29
CA ASP A 10 -17.58 -17.69 -9.18
C ASP A 10 -16.31 -18.06 -8.40
N ALA A 11 -15.31 -18.60 -9.10
CA ALA A 11 -13.93 -18.57 -8.60
C ALA A 11 -13.44 -17.12 -8.71
N ALA A 12 -13.73 -16.30 -7.70
CA ALA A 12 -13.20 -14.95 -7.63
C ALA A 12 -11.67 -14.99 -7.80
N PRO A 13 -11.09 -14.18 -8.70
CA PRO A 13 -9.67 -14.25 -9.02
C PRO A 13 -8.80 -14.10 -7.76
N PRO A 14 -7.62 -14.74 -7.72
CA PRO A 14 -6.71 -14.61 -6.59
C PRO A 14 -6.37 -13.13 -6.35
N MET A 15 -6.26 -12.73 -5.08
CA MET A 15 -5.82 -11.37 -4.72
C MET A 15 -4.38 -11.18 -5.20
N GLU A 16 -4.15 -10.11 -5.95
CA GLU A 16 -2.80 -9.68 -6.32
C GLU A 16 -2.23 -8.81 -5.20
N TYR A 17 -0.92 -8.93 -5.01
CA TYR A 17 -0.19 -8.17 -3.99
C TYR A 17 1.07 -7.56 -4.59
N PHE A 18 1.22 -6.25 -4.46
CA PHE A 18 2.48 -5.56 -4.65
C PHE A 18 3.36 -5.75 -3.41
N LEU A 19 4.62 -6.12 -3.63
CA LEU A 19 5.60 -6.48 -2.58
C LEU A 19 5.10 -7.54 -1.57
N TRP A 20 4.15 -8.40 -1.96
CA TRP A 20 3.57 -9.44 -1.08
C TRP A 20 2.82 -8.93 0.15
N ILE A 21 2.59 -7.62 0.27
CA ILE A 21 2.01 -6.96 1.47
C ILE A 21 0.96 -5.91 1.08
N ILE A 22 1.03 -5.32 -0.11
CA ILE A 22 0.09 -4.29 -0.57
C ILE A 22 -0.93 -4.96 -1.48
N PRO A 23 -2.16 -5.25 -1.03
CA PRO A 23 -3.17 -5.87 -1.89
C PRO A 23 -3.52 -4.91 -3.03
N THR A 24 -3.23 -5.30 -4.27
CA THR A 24 -3.49 -4.51 -5.50
C THR A 24 -4.86 -4.81 -6.11
N GLY A 25 -5.67 -5.63 -5.44
CA GLY A 25 -7.01 -6.01 -5.88
C GLY A 25 -7.06 -7.40 -6.49
N ARG A 26 -8.27 -7.86 -6.76
CA ARG A 26 -8.53 -9.05 -7.59
C ARG A 26 -8.76 -8.55 -9.02
N ALA A 27 -8.49 -9.37 -10.03
CA ALA A 27 -8.74 -9.01 -11.43
C ALA A 27 -10.25 -8.93 -11.77
N SER A 28 -11.01 -8.05 -11.13
CA SER A 28 -12.35 -7.55 -11.49
C SER A 28 -12.84 -6.61 -10.36
N ASP A 29 -13.33 -5.44 -10.76
CA ASP A 29 -13.98 -4.39 -9.95
C ASP A 29 -13.07 -3.50 -9.09
N ALA A 30 -12.80 -2.32 -9.66
CA ALA A 30 -12.09 -1.19 -9.08
C ALA A 30 -12.73 -0.68 -7.78
N TYR A 31 -12.17 -1.06 -6.63
CA TYR A 31 -12.32 -0.33 -5.38
C TYR A 31 -10.93 0.05 -4.88
N GLY A 32 -10.72 1.36 -4.73
CA GLY A 32 -9.47 2.09 -4.60
C GLY A 32 -8.20 1.45 -4.05
N TYR A 33 -7.09 1.71 -4.74
CA TYR A 33 -5.76 1.14 -4.48
C TYR A 33 -5.13 1.56 -3.14
N SER A 34 -5.69 2.54 -2.42
CA SER A 34 -5.05 2.99 -1.17
C SER A 34 -6.01 3.33 -0.03
N GLN A 35 -6.19 2.36 0.88
CA GLN A 35 -6.39 2.66 2.30
C GLN A 35 -5.13 3.28 2.95
N ALA A 36 -4.31 4.01 2.18
CA ALA A 36 -3.27 4.85 2.74
C ALA A 36 -3.97 5.82 3.71
N LYS A 37 -3.55 5.78 4.98
CA LYS A 37 -4.14 6.60 6.05
C LYS A 37 -4.28 8.01 5.51
N THR A 38 -5.51 8.51 5.42
CA THR A 38 -5.88 9.78 4.78
C THR A 38 -4.90 10.93 5.05
N PRO A 39 -4.31 11.08 6.26
CA PRO A 39 -3.30 12.11 6.53
C PRO A 39 -2.03 12.02 5.66
N THR A 40 -1.48 10.82 5.43
CA THR A 40 -0.20 10.64 4.73
C THR A 40 -0.32 10.98 3.24
N TRP A 41 -1.46 10.66 2.62
CA TRP A 41 -1.73 11.06 1.24
C TRP A 41 -1.93 12.57 1.12
N SER A 42 -2.64 13.20 2.07
CA SER A 42 -2.75 14.66 2.07
C SER A 42 -1.37 15.34 2.19
N ASP A 43 -0.46 14.75 2.97
CA ASP A 43 0.94 15.21 3.03
C ASP A 43 1.65 15.02 1.69
N TYR A 44 1.45 13.90 1.01
CA TYR A 44 1.94 13.68 -0.36
C TYR A 44 1.46 14.77 -1.32
N ILE A 45 0.13 14.96 -1.45
CA ILE A 45 -0.46 15.96 -2.34
C ILE A 45 0.12 17.36 -2.07
N ARG A 46 0.23 17.73 -0.79
CA ARG A 46 0.77 19.04 -0.38
C ARG A 46 2.25 19.19 -0.71
N GLU A 47 3.05 18.14 -0.53
CA GLU A 47 4.50 18.19 -0.72
C GLU A 47 4.94 18.01 -2.18
N THR A 48 4.16 17.28 -2.99
CA THR A 48 4.45 17.08 -4.41
C THR A 48 3.72 18.08 -5.31
N GLY A 49 2.66 18.70 -4.81
CA GLY A 49 1.79 19.59 -5.59
C GLY A 49 0.84 18.85 -6.53
N ASN A 50 0.74 17.52 -6.42
CA ASN A 50 -0.05 16.67 -7.31
C ASN A 50 -1.54 16.70 -6.94
N ASN A 51 -2.18 17.88 -7.02
CA ASN A 51 -3.56 18.10 -6.58
C ASN A 51 -4.62 17.30 -7.36
N GLY A 52 -4.25 16.74 -8.51
CA GLY A 52 -5.12 15.90 -9.33
C GLY A 52 -4.92 14.40 -9.13
N ALA A 53 -3.99 13.98 -8.25
CA ALA A 53 -3.69 12.58 -8.08
C ALA A 53 -4.91 11.80 -7.56
N ASP A 54 -5.18 10.68 -8.20
CA ASP A 54 -6.21 9.75 -7.79
C ASP A 54 -5.59 8.55 -7.08
N ARG A 55 -6.07 8.26 -5.88
CA ARG A 55 -5.65 7.08 -5.11
C ARG A 55 -6.03 5.78 -5.78
N ASP A 56 -6.99 5.86 -6.69
CA ASP A 56 -7.58 4.75 -7.40
C ASP A 56 -6.93 4.58 -8.79
N ASP A 57 -5.97 5.44 -9.14
CA ASP A 57 -5.09 5.28 -10.28
C ASP A 57 -3.77 4.59 -9.86
N PHE A 58 -3.32 3.63 -10.67
CA PHE A 58 -2.13 2.85 -10.36
C PHE A 58 -0.86 3.70 -10.40
N ASP A 59 -0.73 4.61 -11.36
CA ASP A 59 0.47 5.43 -11.52
C ASP A 59 0.62 6.40 -10.34
N ASP A 60 -0.48 7.04 -9.94
CA ASP A 60 -0.51 7.92 -8.77
C ASP A 60 -0.26 7.15 -7.45
N ALA A 61 -0.76 5.91 -7.33
CA ALA A 61 -0.49 5.05 -6.18
C ALA A 61 1.00 4.68 -6.08
N ILE A 62 1.65 4.38 -7.21
CA ILE A 62 3.09 4.07 -7.23
C ILE A 62 3.94 5.31 -6.96
N ASP A 63 3.57 6.49 -7.48
CA ASP A 63 4.28 7.74 -7.17
C ASP A 63 4.19 8.08 -5.67
N PHE A 64 3.00 7.93 -5.08
CA PHE A 64 2.83 8.04 -3.64
C PHE A 64 3.76 7.10 -2.86
N MET A 65 3.90 5.85 -3.29
CA MET A 65 4.79 4.89 -2.63
C MET A 65 6.27 5.29 -2.78
N ALA A 66 6.68 5.80 -3.93
CA ALA A 66 8.04 6.30 -4.16
C ALA A 66 8.33 7.51 -3.26
N TRP A 67 7.40 8.47 -3.19
CA TRP A 67 7.45 9.60 -2.27
C TRP A 67 7.52 9.14 -0.81
N PHE A 68 6.71 8.15 -0.41
CA PHE A 68 6.69 7.62 0.95
C PHE A 68 8.04 7.02 1.35
N VAL A 69 8.65 6.21 0.49
CA VAL A 69 9.98 5.61 0.72
C VAL A 69 11.05 6.69 0.85
N TYR A 70 11.01 7.70 -0.03
CA TYR A 70 11.92 8.85 0.03
C TYR A 70 11.77 9.63 1.35
N LYS A 71 10.53 9.94 1.73
CA LYS A 71 10.23 10.68 2.95
C LYS A 71 10.64 9.90 4.19
N THR A 72 10.40 8.59 4.22
CA THR A 72 10.80 7.71 5.31
C THR A 72 12.32 7.68 5.49
N HIS A 73 13.07 7.58 4.39
CA HIS A 73 14.53 7.70 4.41
C HIS A 73 14.97 9.05 4.99
N LYS A 74 14.30 10.16 4.64
CA LYS A 74 14.63 11.49 5.17
C LYS A 74 14.30 11.64 6.66
N VAL A 75 13.19 11.08 7.13
CA VAL A 75 12.72 11.27 8.52
C VAL A 75 13.44 10.36 9.50
N ASN A 76 13.62 9.08 9.14
CA ASN A 76 14.14 8.06 10.05
C ASN A 76 15.49 7.47 9.62
N SER A 77 16.13 8.02 8.56
CA SER A 77 17.45 7.59 8.08
C SER A 77 17.57 6.10 7.76
N ILE A 78 16.45 5.47 7.42
CA ILE A 78 16.43 4.06 7.00
C ILE A 78 16.77 3.96 5.51
N SER A 79 17.39 2.85 5.12
CA SER A 79 17.66 2.58 3.71
C SER A 79 16.35 2.55 2.92
N LYS A 80 16.37 3.09 1.69
CA LYS A 80 15.26 2.93 0.74
C LYS A 80 15.04 1.46 0.36
N TRP A 81 16.07 0.63 0.52
CA TRP A 81 16.08 -0.78 0.17
C TRP A 81 15.76 -1.71 1.35
N ASP A 82 15.62 -1.17 2.56
CA ASP A 82 15.24 -1.96 3.73
C ASP A 82 13.71 -2.07 3.79
N ALA A 83 13.17 -3.04 3.04
CA ALA A 83 11.73 -3.25 2.93
C ALA A 83 11.05 -3.47 4.30
N TYR A 84 11.73 -4.11 5.25
CA TYR A 84 11.17 -4.37 6.58
C TYR A 84 11.07 -3.09 7.40
N ALA A 85 12.12 -2.27 7.42
CA ALA A 85 12.05 -0.97 8.09
C ALA A 85 11.02 -0.03 7.42
N GLN A 86 10.92 -0.04 6.08
CA GLN A 86 9.89 0.72 5.35
C GLN A 86 8.47 0.28 5.77
N TYR A 87 8.24 -1.04 5.85
CA TYR A 87 6.98 -1.60 6.33
C TYR A 87 6.63 -1.15 7.75
N LEU A 88 7.58 -1.23 8.69
CA LEU A 88 7.34 -0.79 10.08
C LEU A 88 6.99 0.70 10.16
N ASN A 89 7.61 1.53 9.32
CA ASN A 89 7.28 2.95 9.21
C ASN A 89 5.90 3.19 8.64
N TYR A 90 5.49 2.43 7.62
CA TYR A 90 4.15 2.51 7.05
C TYR A 90 3.08 2.12 8.08
N HIS A 91 3.32 1.04 8.82
CA HIS A 91 2.37 0.50 9.78
C HIS A 91 2.23 1.38 11.03
N GLU A 92 3.37 1.74 11.66
CA GLU A 92 3.41 2.49 12.93
C GLU A 92 3.36 4.01 12.73
N GLY A 93 3.58 4.49 11.50
CA GLY A 93 3.91 5.89 11.22
C GLY A 93 5.35 6.23 11.61
N TRP A 94 5.92 7.28 11.02
CA TRP A 94 7.32 7.67 11.27
C TRP A 94 7.63 7.92 12.75
N GLY A 95 6.70 8.58 13.47
CA GLY A 95 6.86 8.84 14.90
C GLY A 95 6.71 7.58 15.76
N GLY A 96 5.83 6.65 15.39
CA GLY A 96 5.66 5.37 16.09
C GLY A 96 6.89 4.48 15.93
N TYR A 97 7.40 4.38 14.70
CA TYR A 97 8.67 3.70 14.39
C TYR A 97 9.82 4.26 15.22
N LYS A 98 9.98 5.59 15.24
CA LYS A 98 11.04 6.26 16.01
C LYS A 98 10.93 6.00 17.53
N ARG A 99 9.70 5.83 18.05
CA ARG A 99 9.44 5.44 19.45
C ARG A 99 9.55 3.93 19.71
N GLY A 100 9.81 3.13 18.68
CA GLY A 100 9.94 1.68 18.81
C GLY A 100 8.64 0.95 19.14
N THR A 101 7.47 1.49 18.76
CA THR A 101 6.16 0.88 19.12
C THR A 101 5.99 -0.53 18.59
N TYR A 102 6.59 -0.85 17.44
CA TYR A 102 6.62 -2.20 16.86
C TYR A 102 7.22 -3.25 17.79
N LYS A 103 8.17 -2.88 18.66
CA LYS A 103 8.81 -3.81 19.59
C LYS A 103 7.87 -4.29 20.70
N LYS A 104 6.81 -3.53 21.00
CA LYS A 104 5.85 -3.84 22.07
C LYS A 104 4.77 -4.83 21.64
N LYS A 105 4.64 -5.11 20.33
CA LYS A 105 3.65 -6.04 19.77
C LYS A 105 4.20 -7.45 19.58
N SER A 106 5.51 -7.62 19.74
CA SER A 106 6.22 -8.89 19.56
C SER A 106 6.39 -9.67 20.87
N GLY A 107 5.71 -9.25 21.95
CA GLY A 107 5.77 -9.85 23.28
C GLY A 107 4.40 -10.28 23.77
#